data_AF-A0A8R7QB52-F1
#
_entry.id   AF-A0A8R7QB52-F1
#
_cell.length_a   1.000
_cell.length_b   1.000
_cell.length_c   1.000
_cell.angle_alpha   90.00
_cell.angle_beta   90.00
_cell.angle_gamma   90.00
#
_symmetry.space_group_name_H-M   'P 1'
#
loop_
_entity.id
_entity.type
_entity.pdbx_description
1 polymer ?
#
loop_
_entity_poly.entity_id
_entity_poly.type
_entity_poly.pdbx_seq_one_letter_code
_entity_poly.pdbx_strand_id
1 'polypeptide(L)'
;MPIELAAVYGTREDVELLFAVTSPISTVADWSIDGIINHAKLERMQLQDEDVLNTRKSDLKRKGDEAFEKQDYTKASEFYTQALKVDPSDGKMLASRSRCWLQLGDGQKALEDATRCKRRCPEWAEARLRRGQALMLLKDYEKACEELSGGVELDPENDEMDKLFWEAMELKKK
;
A
#
# COMPACT_ATOMS: atom_id res chain seq x y z
N MET A 1 -16.78 -21.80 24.26
CA MET A 1 -15.48 -21.28 23.80
C MET A 1 -14.98 -22.23 22.72
N PRO A 2 -14.67 -21.77 21.51
CA PRO A 2 -13.97 -22.56 20.48
C PRO A 2 -12.63 -23.10 20.97
N ILE A 3 -12.22 -24.29 20.50
CA ILE A 3 -10.98 -24.95 20.93
C ILE A 3 -9.72 -24.11 20.61
N GLU A 4 -9.74 -23.36 19.52
CA GLU A 4 -8.66 -22.44 19.14
C GLU A 4 -8.52 -21.29 20.13
N LEU A 5 -9.64 -20.70 20.58
CA LEU A 5 -9.63 -19.64 21.60
C LEU A 5 -9.18 -20.18 22.97
N ALA A 6 -9.54 -21.42 23.30
CA ALA A 6 -9.02 -22.09 24.49
C ALA A 6 -7.51 -22.32 24.40
N ALA A 7 -7.00 -22.70 23.23
CA ALA A 7 -5.57 -22.91 23.00
C ALA A 7 -4.75 -21.61 23.03
N VAL A 8 -5.36 -20.48 22.66
CA VAL A 8 -4.69 -19.17 22.68
C VAL A 8 -4.74 -18.49 24.06
N TYR A 9 -5.88 -18.59 24.77
CA TYR A 9 -6.17 -17.78 25.97
C TYR A 9 -6.57 -18.57 27.21
N GLY A 10 -6.93 -19.86 27.07
CA GLY A 10 -7.35 -20.73 28.17
C GLY A 10 -6.22 -21.59 28.74
N THR A 11 -6.58 -22.61 29.51
CA THR A 11 -5.63 -23.59 30.05
C THR A 11 -5.56 -24.84 29.18
N ARG A 12 -4.58 -25.71 29.47
CA ARG A 12 -4.49 -27.02 28.79
C ARG A 12 -5.75 -27.84 29.04
N GLU A 13 -6.28 -27.81 30.25
CA GLU A 13 -7.50 -28.52 30.63
C GLU A 13 -8.70 -28.04 29.80
N ASP A 14 -8.80 -26.74 29.49
CA ASP A 14 -9.84 -26.21 28.61
C ASP A 14 -9.74 -26.79 27.19
N VAL A 15 -8.52 -26.92 26.66
CA VAL A 15 -8.28 -27.52 25.34
C VAL A 15 -8.62 -29.01 25.37
N GLU A 16 -8.25 -29.74 26.43
CA GLU A 16 -8.54 -31.16 26.61
C GLU A 16 -10.05 -31.43 26.65
N LEU A 17 -10.80 -30.63 27.40
CA LEU A 17 -12.26 -30.73 27.47
C LEU A 17 -12.93 -30.50 26.12
N LEU A 18 -12.44 -29.52 25.35
CA LEU A 18 -13.00 -29.20 24.04
C LEU A 18 -12.53 -30.18 22.95
N PHE A 19 -11.33 -30.76 23.06
CA PHE A 19 -10.79 -31.71 22.11
C PHE A 19 -11.68 -32.94 21.95
N ALA A 20 -12.23 -33.44 23.06
CA ALA A 20 -13.13 -34.60 23.07
C ALA A 20 -14.43 -34.37 22.29
N VAL A 21 -14.83 -33.10 22.07
CA VAL A 21 -16.10 -32.72 21.44
C VAL A 21 -15.93 -31.90 20.15
N THR A 22 -14.68 -31.71 19.69
CA THR A 22 -14.38 -30.88 18.51
C THR A 22 -13.77 -31.73 17.39
N SER A 23 -14.35 -31.64 16.20
CA SER A 23 -13.80 -32.28 15.00
C SER A 23 -12.51 -31.59 14.51
N PRO A 24 -11.63 -32.31 13.80
CA PRO A 24 -10.41 -31.74 13.20
C PRO A 24 -10.67 -30.49 12.34
N ILE A 25 -9.86 -29.46 12.58
CA ILE A 25 -9.84 -28.21 11.81
C ILE A 25 -8.73 -28.32 10.76
N SER A 26 -9.04 -28.02 9.51
CA SER A 26 -8.14 -28.24 8.38
C SER A 26 -6.85 -27.41 8.40
N THR A 27 -6.81 -26.31 9.14
CA THR A 27 -5.63 -25.45 9.33
C THR A 27 -4.61 -26.06 10.30
N VAL A 28 -5.05 -26.97 11.18
CA VAL A 28 -4.20 -27.62 12.17
C VAL A 28 -3.67 -28.94 11.63
N ALA A 29 -2.40 -28.98 11.22
CA ALA A 29 -1.79 -30.17 10.62
C ALA A 29 -1.59 -31.34 11.61
N ASP A 30 -1.31 -31.03 12.88
CA ASP A 30 -1.17 -32.01 13.97
C ASP A 30 -2.41 -31.94 14.87
N TRP A 31 -3.38 -32.85 14.65
CA TRP A 31 -4.61 -32.90 15.44
C TRP A 31 -4.44 -33.66 16.76
N SER A 32 -3.54 -33.15 17.59
CA SER A 32 -3.36 -33.54 18.99
C SER A 32 -3.53 -32.31 19.89
N ILE A 33 -3.70 -32.49 21.20
CA ILE A 33 -3.78 -31.37 22.15
C ILE A 33 -2.54 -30.47 22.03
N ASP A 34 -1.35 -31.08 21.97
CA ASP A 34 -0.08 -30.35 21.82
C ASP A 34 0.05 -29.71 20.44
N GLY A 35 -0.41 -30.38 19.37
CA GLY A 35 -0.46 -29.83 18.02
C GLY A 35 -1.35 -28.59 17.91
N ILE A 36 -2.55 -28.62 18.50
CA ILE A 36 -3.49 -27.48 18.55
C ILE A 36 -2.89 -26.32 19.35
N ILE A 37 -2.29 -26.58 20.51
CA ILE A 37 -1.64 -25.55 21.34
C ILE A 37 -0.45 -24.92 20.60
N ASN A 38 0.38 -25.74 19.93
CA ASN A 38 1.53 -25.24 19.18
C ASN A 38 1.10 -24.43 17.94
N HIS A 39 0.09 -24.91 17.22
CA HIS A 39 -0.50 -24.17 16.09
C HIS A 39 -1.02 -22.80 16.54
N ALA A 40 -1.83 -22.76 17.60
CA ALA A 40 -2.36 -21.53 18.18
C ALA A 40 -1.26 -20.54 18.61
N LYS A 41 -0.15 -21.05 19.20
CA LYS A 41 1.01 -20.22 19.55
C LYS A 41 1.70 -19.63 18.31
N LEU A 42 1.91 -20.44 17.27
CA LEU A 42 2.55 -19.99 16.03
C LEU A 42 1.70 -18.93 15.31
N GLU A 43 0.39 -19.16 15.17
CA GLU A 43 -0.52 -18.18 14.58
C GLU A 43 -0.55 -16.88 15.38
N ARG A 44 -0.61 -16.96 16.72
CA ARG A 44 -0.54 -15.78 17.59
C ARG A 44 0.75 -14.99 17.38
N MET A 45 1.90 -15.67 17.25
CA MET A 45 3.19 -15.01 17.00
C MET A 45 3.19 -14.31 15.63
N GLN A 46 2.67 -14.97 14.59
CA GLN A 46 2.55 -14.38 13.26
C GLN A 46 1.65 -13.13 13.26
N LEU A 47 0.50 -13.20 13.93
CA LEU A 47 -0.40 -12.05 14.09
C LEU A 47 0.25 -10.89 14.83
N GLN A 48 1.03 -11.17 15.88
CA GLN A 48 1.79 -10.14 16.59
C GLN A 48 2.86 -9.50 15.71
N ASP A 49 3.60 -10.28 14.93
CA ASP A 49 4.60 -9.76 13.99
C ASP A 49 3.93 -8.90 12.91
N GLU A 50 2.79 -9.32 12.38
CA GLU A 50 2.02 -8.54 11.41
C GLU A 50 1.50 -7.22 11.99
N ASP A 51 0.98 -7.23 13.22
CA ASP A 51 0.52 -6.01 13.92
C ASP A 51 1.67 -5.02 14.17
N VAL A 52 2.84 -5.52 14.59
CA VAL A 52 4.06 -4.71 14.74
C VAL A 52 4.50 -4.12 13.40
N LEU A 53 4.47 -4.89 12.32
CA LEU A 53 4.80 -4.42 10.98
C LEU A 53 3.80 -3.37 10.49
N ASN A 54 2.51 -3.57 10.71
CA ASN A 54 1.45 -2.63 10.35
C ASN A 54 1.57 -1.32 11.14
N THR A 55 1.86 -1.41 12.43
CA THR A 55 2.13 -0.24 13.30
C THR A 55 3.36 0.52 12.81
N ARG A 56 4.43 -0.18 12.47
CA ARG A 56 5.63 0.44 11.91
C ARG A 56 5.35 1.12 10.56
N LYS A 57 4.57 0.48 9.69
CA LYS A 57 4.19 1.01 8.37
C LYS A 57 3.36 2.30 8.54
N SER A 58 2.39 2.31 9.44
CA SER A 58 1.55 3.49 9.69
C SER A 58 2.35 4.67 10.27
N ASP A 59 3.29 4.40 11.17
CA ASP A 59 4.22 5.41 11.70
C ASP A 59 5.14 6.00 10.63
N LEU A 60 5.67 5.15 9.73
CA LEU A 60 6.49 5.59 8.61
C LEU A 60 5.69 6.46 7.65
N LYS A 61 4.45 6.06 7.34
CA LYS A 61 3.52 6.88 6.55
C LYS A 61 3.34 8.26 7.18
N ARG A 62 2.98 8.32 8.47
CA ARG A 62 2.76 9.58 9.18
C ARG A 62 3.99 10.48 9.15
N LYS A 63 5.19 9.93 9.42
CA LYS A 63 6.44 10.69 9.31
C LYS A 63 6.72 11.19 7.90
N GLY A 64 6.37 10.39 6.88
CA GLY A 64 6.45 10.79 5.47
C GLY A 64 5.51 11.95 5.15
N ASP A 65 4.26 11.88 5.61
CA ASP A 65 3.25 12.92 5.44
C ASP A 65 3.70 14.23 6.13
N GLU A 66 4.15 14.16 7.39
CA GLU A 66 4.66 15.32 8.15
C GLU A 66 5.90 15.98 7.50
N ALA A 67 6.82 15.18 6.95
CA ALA A 67 7.97 15.69 6.21
C ALA A 67 7.56 16.36 4.90
N PHE A 68 6.57 15.79 4.21
CA PHE A 68 6.01 16.36 2.98
C PHE A 68 5.35 17.72 3.23
N GLU A 69 4.56 17.86 4.31
CA GLU A 69 3.93 19.12 4.72
C GLU A 69 4.98 20.21 5.01
N LYS A 70 6.13 19.82 5.54
CA LYS A 70 7.29 20.71 5.77
C LYS A 70 8.12 20.97 4.51
N GLN A 71 7.69 20.48 3.35
CA GLN A 71 8.39 20.56 2.06
C GLN A 71 9.78 19.88 2.06
N ASP A 72 10.06 19.00 3.03
CA ASP A 72 11.26 18.17 3.06
C ASP A 72 11.00 16.89 2.24
N TYR A 73 10.94 17.05 0.92
CA TYR A 73 10.58 15.98 -0.01
C TYR A 73 11.60 14.83 -0.04
N THR A 74 12.87 15.14 0.20
CA THR A 74 13.93 14.12 0.31
C THR A 74 13.62 13.20 1.47
N LYS A 75 13.40 13.75 2.67
CA LYS A 75 13.10 12.95 3.86
C LYS A 75 11.75 12.25 3.79
N ALA A 76 10.75 12.90 3.20
CA ALA A 76 9.45 12.27 2.93
C ALA A 76 9.62 11.02 2.05
N SER A 77 10.42 11.12 0.96
CA SER A 77 10.69 9.99 0.07
C SER A 77 11.40 8.82 0.77
N GLU A 78 12.29 9.11 1.73
CA GLU A 78 12.97 8.10 2.53
C GLU A 78 12.00 7.36 3.45
N PHE A 79 11.10 8.07 4.13
CA PHE A 79 10.07 7.44 4.98
C PHE A 79 9.11 6.56 4.17
N TYR A 80 8.62 7.05 3.03
CA TYR A 80 7.80 6.21 2.14
C TYR A 80 8.57 5.01 1.60
N THR A 81 9.87 5.16 1.30
CA THR A 81 10.72 4.03 0.88
C THR A 81 10.83 2.98 1.98
N GLN A 82 10.95 3.40 3.24
CA GLN A 82 10.94 2.46 4.36
C GLN A 82 9.58 1.79 4.54
N ALA A 83 8.46 2.51 4.37
CA ALA A 83 7.12 1.91 4.40
C ALA A 83 6.92 0.87 3.28
N LEU A 84 7.43 1.17 2.08
CA LEU A 84 7.41 0.27 0.92
C LEU A 84 8.33 -0.95 1.06
N LYS A 85 9.25 -0.98 2.03
CA LYS A 85 9.99 -2.22 2.38
C LYS A 85 9.11 -3.20 3.15
N VAL A 86 8.10 -2.70 3.88
CA VAL A 86 7.13 -3.53 4.60
C VAL A 86 6.06 -4.04 3.63
N ASP A 87 5.51 -3.15 2.80
CA ASP A 87 4.56 -3.52 1.74
C ASP A 87 4.95 -2.85 0.41
N PRO A 88 5.68 -3.56 -0.46
CA PRO A 88 6.12 -3.04 -1.76
C PRO A 88 4.99 -2.76 -2.76
N SER A 89 3.78 -3.20 -2.46
CA SER A 89 2.61 -3.08 -3.33
C SER A 89 1.62 -2.00 -2.91
N ASP A 90 1.87 -1.28 -1.81
CA ASP A 90 0.98 -0.22 -1.35
C ASP A 90 0.91 0.93 -2.37
N GLY A 91 -0.19 0.98 -3.12
CA GLY A 91 -0.44 2.00 -4.14
C GLY A 91 -0.42 3.42 -3.58
N LYS A 92 -0.93 3.64 -2.37
CA LYS A 92 -0.95 4.97 -1.74
C LYS A 92 0.46 5.42 -1.39
N MET A 93 1.30 4.54 -0.85
CA MET A 93 2.70 4.87 -0.56
C MET A 93 3.52 5.14 -1.83
N LEU A 94 3.27 4.36 -2.90
CA LEU A 94 3.88 4.61 -4.21
C LEU A 94 3.45 5.99 -4.77
N ALA A 95 2.17 6.34 -4.71
CA ALA A 95 1.68 7.64 -5.16
C ALA A 95 2.27 8.81 -4.34
N SER A 96 2.34 8.67 -3.01
CA SER A 96 2.96 9.68 -2.14
C SER A 96 4.45 9.86 -2.43
N ARG A 97 5.19 8.76 -2.65
CA ARG A 97 6.61 8.84 -3.00
C ARG A 97 6.83 9.42 -4.40
N SER A 98 5.99 9.03 -5.37
CA SER A 98 5.97 9.65 -6.71
C SER A 98 5.80 11.17 -6.62
N ARG A 99 4.90 11.64 -5.75
CA ARG A 99 4.68 13.08 -5.53
C ARG A 99 5.93 13.76 -4.97
N CYS A 100 6.68 13.11 -4.09
CA CYS A 100 7.97 13.62 -3.62
C CYS A 100 8.97 13.76 -4.77
N TRP A 101 9.08 12.75 -5.64
CA TRP A 101 9.98 12.78 -6.78
C TRP A 101 9.63 13.91 -7.77
N LEU A 102 8.34 14.16 -8.00
CA LEU A 102 7.88 15.30 -8.82
C LEU A 102 8.37 16.64 -8.25
N GLN A 103 8.25 16.84 -6.93
CA GLN A 103 8.71 18.07 -6.26
C GLN A 103 10.24 18.20 -6.28
N LEU A 104 10.95 17.08 -6.30
CA LEU A 104 12.42 17.04 -6.45
C LEU A 104 12.89 17.16 -7.91
N GLY A 105 11.97 17.21 -8.88
CA GLY A 105 12.31 17.27 -10.31
C GLY A 105 12.77 15.95 -10.93
N ASP A 106 12.67 14.83 -10.21
CA ASP A 106 13.05 13.50 -10.70
C ASP A 106 11.85 12.81 -11.38
N GLY A 107 11.57 13.22 -12.62
CA GLY A 107 10.45 12.69 -13.40
C GLY A 107 10.54 11.18 -13.67
N GLN A 108 11.75 10.62 -13.76
CA GLN A 108 11.93 9.21 -14.05
C GLN A 108 11.52 8.34 -12.86
N LYS A 109 11.96 8.68 -11.64
CA LYS A 109 11.54 7.96 -10.43
C LYS A 109 10.05 8.16 -10.15
N ALA A 110 9.52 9.36 -10.39
CA ALA A 110 8.09 9.62 -10.29
C ALA A 110 7.29 8.69 -11.23
N LEU A 111 7.71 8.60 -12.49
CA LEU A 111 7.05 7.74 -13.46
C LEU A 111 7.11 6.26 -13.07
N GLU A 112 8.23 5.77 -12.56
CA GLU A 112 8.37 4.39 -12.10
C GLU A 112 7.36 4.06 -10.98
N ASP A 113 7.31 4.90 -9.94
CA ASP A 113 6.39 4.73 -8.81
C ASP A 113 4.93 4.83 -9.25
N ALA A 114 4.60 5.82 -10.08
CA ALA A 114 3.26 5.99 -10.60
C ALA A 114 2.84 4.83 -11.53
N THR A 115 3.78 4.24 -12.28
CA THR A 115 3.56 3.00 -13.07
C THR A 115 3.21 1.82 -12.18
N ARG A 116 3.95 1.64 -11.09
CA ARG A 116 3.66 0.58 -10.11
C ARG A 116 2.33 0.81 -9.43
N CYS A 117 2.03 2.06 -9.05
CA CYS A 117 0.76 2.45 -8.46
C CYS A 117 -0.41 2.10 -9.37
N LYS A 118 -0.39 2.51 -10.65
CA LYS A 118 -1.47 2.20 -11.61
C LYS A 118 -1.65 0.69 -11.80
N ARG A 119 -0.56 -0.09 -11.82
CA ARG A 119 -0.65 -1.57 -11.91
C ARG A 119 -1.35 -2.20 -10.69
N ARG A 120 -1.26 -1.58 -9.52
CA ARG A 120 -1.88 -2.07 -8.28
C ARG A 120 -3.31 -1.54 -8.10
N CYS A 121 -3.57 -0.32 -8.52
CA CYS A 121 -4.84 0.36 -8.37
C CYS A 121 -5.29 0.92 -9.74
N PRO A 122 -5.72 0.07 -10.68
CA PRO A 122 -6.05 0.49 -12.05
C PRO A 122 -7.27 1.41 -12.13
N GLU A 123 -8.20 1.33 -11.16
CA GLU A 123 -9.40 2.18 -11.11
C GLU A 123 -9.20 3.44 -10.26
N TRP A 124 -7.97 3.69 -9.78
CA TRP A 124 -7.68 4.88 -8.98
C TRP A 124 -7.19 6.02 -9.88
N ALA A 125 -8.04 7.02 -10.12
CA ALA A 125 -7.75 8.17 -10.98
C ALA A 125 -6.43 8.86 -10.61
N GLU A 126 -6.14 8.99 -9.31
CA GLU A 126 -4.91 9.56 -8.77
C GLU A 126 -3.64 8.86 -9.31
N ALA A 127 -3.69 7.56 -9.55
CA ALA A 127 -2.55 6.81 -10.11
C ALA A 127 -2.25 7.24 -11.56
N ARG A 128 -3.29 7.58 -12.33
CA ARG A 128 -3.15 8.16 -13.67
C ARG A 128 -2.67 9.61 -13.60
N LEU A 129 -3.21 10.42 -12.69
CA LEU A 129 -2.75 11.80 -12.45
C LEU A 129 -1.24 11.84 -12.18
N ARG A 130 -0.74 11.02 -11.25
CA ARG A 130 0.70 10.97 -10.90
C ARG A 130 1.57 10.57 -12.08
N ARG A 131 1.11 9.64 -12.94
CA ARG A 131 1.81 9.26 -14.18
C ARG A 131 1.82 10.41 -15.18
N GLY A 132 0.67 11.07 -15.39
CA GLY A 132 0.54 12.22 -16.26
C GLY A 132 1.48 13.36 -15.84
N GLN A 133 1.53 13.69 -14.55
CA GLN A 133 2.47 14.67 -14.01
C GLN A 133 3.94 14.30 -14.24
N ALA A 134 4.31 13.03 -14.08
CA ALA A 134 5.67 12.58 -14.34
C ALA A 134 6.04 12.67 -15.82
N LEU A 135 5.11 12.33 -16.72
CA LEU A 135 5.29 12.44 -18.16
C LEU A 135 5.38 13.90 -18.61
N MET A 136 4.58 14.80 -18.01
CA MET A 136 4.68 16.25 -18.22
C MET A 136 6.07 16.77 -17.86
N LEU A 137 6.60 16.36 -16.71
CA LEU A 137 7.95 16.73 -16.26
C LEU A 137 9.05 16.19 -17.20
N LEU A 138 8.85 14.99 -17.74
CA LEU A 138 9.72 14.37 -18.75
C LEU A 138 9.49 14.89 -20.18
N LYS A 139 8.52 15.80 -20.37
CA LYS A 139 8.11 16.36 -21.67
C LYS A 139 7.59 15.32 -22.67
N ASP A 140 7.13 14.16 -22.20
CA ASP A 140 6.43 13.17 -23.01
C ASP A 140 4.93 13.53 -23.03
N TYR A 141 4.60 14.64 -23.70
CA TYR A 141 3.26 15.22 -23.69
C TYR A 141 2.22 14.32 -24.35
N GLU A 142 2.62 13.52 -25.34
CA GLU A 142 1.74 12.54 -25.99
C GLU A 142 1.17 11.56 -24.97
N LYS A 143 2.05 10.88 -24.23
CA LYS A 143 1.62 9.91 -23.22
C LYS A 143 0.99 10.59 -22.01
N ALA A 144 1.40 11.82 -21.69
CA ALA A 144 0.75 12.58 -20.63
C ALA A 144 -0.74 12.81 -20.96
N CYS A 145 -1.08 13.19 -22.20
CA CYS A 145 -2.46 13.35 -22.64
C CYS A 145 -3.27 12.05 -22.48
N GLU A 146 -2.72 10.90 -22.91
CA GLU A 146 -3.40 9.60 -22.81
C GLU A 146 -3.69 9.20 -21.35
N GLU A 147 -2.72 9.39 -20.47
CA GLU A 147 -2.89 9.05 -19.05
C GLU A 147 -3.89 10.00 -18.37
N LEU A 148 -3.83 11.30 -18.68
CA LEU A 148 -4.72 12.29 -18.09
C LEU A 148 -6.15 12.17 -18.63
N SER A 149 -6.35 11.89 -19.93
CA SER A 149 -7.69 11.67 -20.48
C SER A 149 -8.37 10.47 -19.83
N GLY A 150 -7.66 9.34 -19.72
CA GLY A 150 -8.20 8.16 -19.04
C GLY A 150 -8.38 8.37 -17.53
N GLY A 151 -7.73 9.37 -16.93
CA GLY A 151 -7.94 9.75 -15.55
C GLY A 151 -9.18 10.62 -15.36
N VAL A 152 -9.41 11.58 -16.27
CA VAL A 152 -10.61 12.44 -16.30
C VAL A 152 -11.87 11.60 -16.51
N GLU A 153 -11.77 10.52 -17.31
CA GLU A 153 -12.86 9.54 -17.45
C GLU A 153 -13.22 8.85 -16.12
N LEU A 154 -12.25 8.62 -15.24
CA LEU A 154 -12.47 7.99 -13.93
C LEU A 154 -12.93 8.97 -12.84
N ASP A 155 -12.44 10.21 -12.89
CA ASP A 155 -12.75 11.26 -11.93
C ASP A 155 -12.97 12.59 -12.67
N PRO A 156 -14.16 12.79 -13.26
CA PRO A 156 -14.46 13.98 -14.07
C PRO A 156 -14.50 15.29 -13.29
N GLU A 157 -14.58 15.23 -11.96
CA GLU A 157 -14.63 16.40 -11.08
C GLU A 157 -13.21 16.86 -10.64
N ASN A 158 -12.16 16.18 -11.11
CA ASN A 158 -10.79 16.51 -10.78
C ASN A 158 -10.25 17.68 -11.63
N ASP A 159 -10.52 18.90 -11.16
CA ASP A 159 -10.07 20.14 -11.80
C ASP A 159 -8.56 20.19 -12.10
N GLU A 160 -7.72 19.62 -11.23
CA GLU A 160 -6.27 19.59 -11.43
C GLU A 160 -5.91 18.74 -12.65
N MET A 161 -6.55 17.58 -12.78
CA MET A 161 -6.30 16.65 -13.87
C MET A 161 -6.80 17.18 -15.21
N ASP A 162 -7.99 17.79 -15.25
CA ASP A 162 -8.52 18.39 -16.47
C ASP A 162 -7.63 19.56 -16.95
N LYS A 163 -7.20 20.43 -16.05
CA LYS A 163 -6.25 21.52 -16.38
C LYS A 163 -4.95 20.98 -16.96
N LEU A 164 -4.39 19.95 -16.32
CA LEU A 164 -3.12 19.34 -16.77
C LEU A 164 -3.28 18.64 -18.12
N PHE A 165 -4.45 18.04 -18.40
CA PHE A 165 -4.76 17.44 -19.69
C PHE A 165 -4.73 18.50 -20.81
N TRP A 166 -5.41 19.64 -20.61
CA TRP A 166 -5.41 20.72 -21.59
C TRP A 166 -4.03 21.32 -21.78
N GLU A 167 -3.26 21.50 -20.70
CA GLU A 167 -1.87 21.95 -20.78
C GLU A 167 -1.01 20.99 -21.62
N ALA A 168 -1.12 19.68 -21.39
CA ALA A 168 -0.42 18.66 -22.17
C ALA A 168 -0.79 18.74 -23.66
N MET A 169 -2.07 18.93 -23.99
CA MET A 169 -2.58 19.08 -25.35
C MET A 169 -2.06 20.32 -26.06
N GLU A 170 -1.84 21.42 -25.34
CA GLU A 170 -1.21 22.63 -25.90
C GLU A 170 0.28 22.45 -26.13
N LEU A 171 1.00 21.85 -25.17
CA LEU A 171 2.44 21.62 -25.27
C LEU A 171 2.79 20.62 -26.37
N LYS A 172 1.94 19.59 -26.58
CA LYS A 172 2.07 18.62 -27.68
C LYS A 172 2.06 19.27 -29.08
N LYS A 173 1.43 20.45 -29.24
CA LYS A 173 1.32 21.15 -30.53
C LYS A 173 2.50 22.06 -30.85
N LYS A 174 3.36 22.34 -29.86
CA LYS A 174 4.54 23.22 -30.00
C LYS A 174 5.75 22.41 -30.44
#